data_AF-D6BEB4-F1
#
_entry.id   AF-D6BEB4-F1
#
_cell.length_a   1.000
_cell.length_b   1.000
_cell.length_c   1.000
_cell.angle_alpha   90.00
_cell.angle_beta   90.00
_cell.angle_gamma   90.00
#
_symmetry.space_group_name_H-M   'P 1'
#
loop_
_entity.id
_entity.type
_entity.pdbx_description
1 polymer ?
#
loop_
_entity_poly.entity_id
_entity_poly.type
_entity_poly.pdbx_seq_one_letter_code
_entity_poly.pdbx_strand_id
1 'polypeptide(L)'
;MKNFFIKSLNGMAFGLFSSLIVGLILKQIGTLFNIEFLIYLGNFSQLLMGAGIGVGVAYALEAPVLILISSAITGMYGAGSINFVDGQAILKVGEPMGAYFSVIFGLLISKQIAGKTKFD
;
A
#
# COMPACT_ATOMS: atom_id res chain seq x y z
N MET A 1 13.16 -12.85 15.01
CA MET A 1 12.78 -11.42 14.90
C MET A 1 13.50 -10.69 13.76
N LYS A 2 14.83 -10.70 13.67
CA LYS A 2 15.57 -10.00 12.59
C LYS A 2 15.09 -10.33 11.16
N ASN A 3 14.84 -11.61 10.88
CA ASN A 3 14.34 -12.05 9.57
C ASN A 3 12.92 -11.56 9.26
N PHE A 4 12.06 -11.41 10.27
CA PHE A 4 10.69 -10.90 10.10
C PHE A 4 10.72 -9.43 9.65
N PHE A 5 11.46 -8.59 10.36
CA PHE A 5 11.59 -7.17 10.03
C PHE A 5 12.23 -6.95 8.66
N ILE A 6 13.24 -7.76 8.30
CA ILE A 6 13.85 -7.67 6.97
C ILE A 6 12.84 -8.04 5.88
N LYS A 7 12.11 -9.16 6.04
CA LYS A 7 11.07 -9.58 5.09
C LYS A 7 9.98 -8.51 4.95
N SER A 8 9.47 -7.98 6.06
CA SER A 8 8.42 -6.97 6.02
C SER A 8 8.87 -5.66 5.41
N LEU A 9 10.08 -5.18 5.71
CA LEU A 9 10.66 -3.99 5.09
C LEU A 9 10.93 -4.19 3.58
N ASN A 10 11.34 -5.39 3.17
CA ASN A 10 11.43 -5.73 1.74
C ASN A 10 10.04 -5.70 1.07
N GLY A 11 9.01 -6.19 1.74
CA GLY A 11 7.62 -6.08 1.27
C GLY A 11 7.14 -4.63 1.11
N MET A 12 7.48 -3.76 2.07
CA MET A 12 7.23 -2.33 1.95
C MET A 12 7.96 -1.73 0.76
N ALA A 13 9.22 -2.12 0.53
CA ALA A 13 9.98 -1.69 -0.65
C ALA A 13 9.27 -2.09 -1.94
N PHE A 14 8.81 -3.34 -2.09
CA PHE A 14 8.03 -3.76 -3.26
C PHE A 14 6.82 -2.86 -3.51
N GLY A 15 6.08 -2.53 -2.46
CA GLY A 15 4.97 -1.58 -2.54
C GLY A 15 5.42 -0.20 -3.02
N LEU A 16 6.41 0.41 -2.37
CA LEU A 16 6.91 1.75 -2.69
C LEU A 16 7.47 1.86 -4.11
N PHE A 17 8.27 0.87 -4.53
CA PHE A 17 8.88 0.84 -5.86
C PHE A 17 7.83 0.65 -6.95
N SER A 18 6.87 -0.27 -6.76
CA SER A 18 5.82 -0.55 -7.75
C SER A 18 4.78 0.57 -7.89
N SER A 19 4.58 1.39 -6.85
CA SER A 19 3.58 2.47 -6.87
C SER A 19 4.20 3.86 -7.01
N LEU A 20 4.98 4.32 -6.02
CA LEU A 20 5.40 5.72 -5.92
C LEU A 20 6.55 6.03 -6.88
N ILE A 21 7.57 5.16 -6.90
CA ILE A 21 8.78 5.37 -7.71
C ILE A 21 8.46 5.17 -9.20
N VAL A 22 7.82 4.06 -9.56
CA VAL A 22 7.36 3.85 -10.95
C VAL A 22 6.37 4.94 -11.38
N GLY A 23 5.43 5.33 -10.49
CA GLY A 23 4.51 6.44 -10.77
C GLY A 23 5.23 7.77 -11.03
N LEU A 24 6.29 8.08 -10.27
CA LEU A 24 7.11 9.27 -10.50
C LEU A 24 7.82 9.22 -11.87
N ILE A 25 8.37 8.06 -12.24
CA ILE A 25 9.03 7.87 -13.54
C ILE A 25 8.03 8.09 -14.68
N LEU A 26 6.84 7.49 -14.60
CA LEU A 26 5.78 7.68 -15.60
C LEU A 26 5.38 9.16 -15.72
N LYS A 27 5.23 9.84 -14.59
CA LYS A 27 4.94 11.26 -14.55
C LYS A 27 6.03 12.09 -15.22
N GLN A 28 7.30 11.82 -14.91
CA GLN A 28 8.45 12.53 -15.50
C GLN A 28 8.54 12.34 -17.02
N ILE A 29 8.33 11.12 -17.50
CA ILE A 29 8.27 10.82 -18.95
C ILE A 29 7.10 11.57 -19.58
N GLY A 30 5.92 11.52 -18.97
CA GLY A 30 4.75 12.25 -19.42
C GLY A 30 4.98 13.76 -19.50
N THR A 31 5.62 14.35 -18.50
CA THR A 31 6.01 15.77 -18.50
C THR A 31 7.01 16.09 -19.61
N LEU A 32 8.02 15.24 -19.82
CA LEU A 32 9.07 15.47 -20.82
C LEU A 32 8.52 15.46 -22.26
N PHE A 33 7.60 14.54 -22.55
CA PHE A 33 7.01 14.36 -23.88
C PHE A 33 5.63 15.02 -24.04
N ASN A 34 5.17 15.75 -23.02
CA ASN A 34 3.86 16.39 -22.99
C ASN A 34 2.68 15.42 -23.21
N ILE A 35 2.77 14.21 -22.64
CA ILE A 35 1.75 13.16 -22.70
C ILE A 35 0.93 13.19 -21.40
N GLU A 36 -0.21 13.87 -21.41
CA GLU A 36 -1.07 14.05 -20.22
C GLU A 36 -1.51 12.72 -19.59
N PHE A 37 -1.77 11.70 -20.41
CA PHE A 37 -2.19 10.38 -19.92
C PHE A 37 -1.13 9.72 -19.02
N LEU A 38 0.17 9.86 -19.34
CA LEU A 38 1.25 9.33 -18.51
C LEU A 38 1.39 10.10 -17.19
N ILE A 39 1.19 11.43 -17.23
CA ILE A 39 1.16 12.27 -16.03
C ILE A 39 0.03 11.83 -15.10
N TYR A 40 -1.17 11.60 -15.65
CA TYR A 40 -2.31 11.11 -14.91
C TYR A 40 -2.03 9.74 -14.27
N LEU A 41 -1.56 8.75 -15.04
CA LEU A 41 -1.22 7.42 -14.52
C LEU A 41 -0.14 7.47 -13.43
N GLY A 42 0.87 8.32 -13.61
CA GLY A 42 1.92 8.52 -12.63
C GLY A 42 1.39 9.05 -11.30
N ASN A 43 0.59 10.12 -11.35
CA ASN A 43 -0.06 10.67 -10.15
C ASN A 43 -0.99 9.66 -9.50
N PHE A 44 -1.80 8.94 -10.29
CA PHE A 44 -2.73 7.92 -9.77
C PHE A 44 -1.98 6.79 -9.05
N SER A 45 -0.87 6.32 -9.63
CA SER A 45 -0.02 5.28 -9.01
C SER A 45 0.56 5.74 -7.67
N GLN A 46 0.95 7.02 -7.57
CA GLN A 46 1.46 7.60 -6.32
C GLN A 46 0.37 7.70 -5.24
N LEU A 47 -0.88 7.99 -5.60
CA LEU A 47 -2.01 8.02 -4.66
C LEU A 47 -2.29 6.64 -4.03
N LEU A 48 -2.03 5.56 -4.76
CA LEU A 48 -2.27 4.18 -4.32
C LEU A 48 -1.07 3.55 -3.57
N MET A 49 -0.08 4.34 -3.19
CA MET A 49 1.11 3.83 -2.49
C MET A 49 0.77 3.10 -1.19
N GLY A 50 -0.18 3.61 -0.40
CA GLY A 50 -0.61 2.94 0.84
C GLY A 50 -1.11 1.51 0.58
N ALA A 51 -1.89 1.33 -0.48
CA ALA A 51 -2.39 0.02 -0.90
C ALA A 51 -1.23 -0.90 -1.35
N GLY A 52 -0.33 -0.38 -2.19
CA GLY A 52 0.84 -1.12 -2.66
C GLY A 52 1.72 -1.61 -1.51
N ILE A 53 1.99 -0.75 -0.52
CA ILE A 53 2.73 -1.13 0.70
C ILE A 53 1.98 -2.20 1.49
N GLY A 54 0.67 -2.05 1.69
CA GLY A 54 -0.12 -3.02 2.43
C GLY A 54 -0.10 -4.41 1.82
N VAL A 55 -0.33 -4.50 0.51
CA VAL A 55 -0.25 -5.77 -0.23
C VAL A 55 1.18 -6.32 -0.22
N GLY A 56 2.19 -5.47 -0.48
CA GLY A 56 3.59 -5.88 -0.53
C GLY A 56 4.11 -6.46 0.78
N VAL A 57 3.77 -5.84 1.91
CA VAL A 57 4.12 -6.33 3.26
C VAL A 57 3.43 -7.65 3.56
N ALA A 58 2.12 -7.75 3.31
CA ALA A 58 1.36 -8.96 3.56
C ALA A 58 1.85 -10.13 2.68
N TYR A 59 2.17 -9.85 1.41
CA TYR A 59 2.77 -10.81 0.49
C TYR A 59 4.14 -11.30 0.97
N ALA A 60 5.04 -10.38 1.35
CA ALA A 60 6.38 -10.75 1.83
C ALA A 60 6.37 -11.55 3.15
N LEU A 61 5.30 -11.42 3.94
CA LEU A 61 5.05 -12.18 5.15
C LEU A 61 4.17 -13.43 4.94
N GLU A 62 3.94 -13.80 3.67
CA GLU A 62 3.22 -15.01 3.24
C GLU A 62 1.85 -15.10 3.94
N ALA A 63 1.13 -13.98 4.00
CA ALA A 63 -0.18 -13.93 4.63
C ALA A 63 -1.25 -14.66 3.78
N PRO A 64 -2.25 -15.29 4.41
CA PRO A 64 -3.43 -15.82 3.72
C PRO A 64 -4.10 -14.78 2.82
N VAL A 65 -4.74 -15.23 1.73
CA VAL A 65 -5.28 -14.36 0.67
C VAL A 65 -6.23 -13.29 1.19
N LEU A 66 -7.09 -13.61 2.16
CA LEU A 66 -8.03 -12.65 2.76
C LEU A 66 -7.30 -11.54 3.53
N ILE A 67 -6.22 -11.88 4.24
CA ILE A 67 -5.38 -10.89 4.94
C ILE A 67 -4.61 -10.04 3.91
N LEU A 68 -4.09 -10.66 2.86
CA LEU A 68 -3.36 -9.95 1.80
C LEU A 68 -4.24 -8.89 1.12
N ILE A 69 -5.46 -9.26 0.72
CA ILE A 69 -6.40 -8.35 0.05
C ILE A 69 -6.83 -7.23 1.01
N SER A 70 -7.21 -7.55 2.24
CA SER A 70 -7.61 -6.54 3.24
C SER A 70 -6.47 -5.60 3.64
N SER A 71 -5.22 -6.04 3.54
CA SER A 71 -4.04 -5.22 3.83
C SER A 71 -3.91 -4.02 2.89
N ALA A 72 -4.46 -4.09 1.67
CA ALA A 72 -4.53 -2.92 0.78
C ALA A 72 -5.31 -1.76 1.43
N ILE A 73 -6.44 -2.08 2.08
CA ILE A 73 -7.33 -1.11 2.72
C ILE A 73 -6.65 -0.56 3.98
N THR A 74 -6.12 -1.45 4.83
CA THR A 74 -5.40 -1.06 6.06
C THR A 74 -4.18 -0.21 5.74
N GLY A 75 -3.46 -0.52 4.66
CA GLY A 75 -2.31 0.25 4.19
C GLY A 75 -2.70 1.66 3.73
N MET A 76 -3.77 1.80 2.95
CA MET A 76 -4.30 3.11 2.54
C MET A 76 -4.75 3.96 3.72
N TYR A 77 -5.46 3.34 4.68
CA TYR A 77 -5.91 4.02 5.89
C TYR A 77 -4.74 4.47 6.76
N GLY A 78 -3.80 3.55 7.02
CA GLY A 78 -2.58 3.83 7.79
C GLY A 78 -1.67 4.87 7.17
N ALA A 79 -1.63 4.96 5.84
CA ALA A 79 -0.88 5.99 5.12
C ALA A 79 -1.48 7.40 5.31
N GLY A 80 -2.70 7.53 5.83
CA GLY A 80 -3.42 8.80 5.84
C GLY A 80 -3.80 9.28 4.43
N SER A 81 -3.83 8.37 3.45
CA SER A 81 -4.10 8.70 2.05
C SER A 81 -5.53 9.16 1.80
N ILE A 82 -6.48 8.80 2.66
CA ILE A 82 -7.89 9.14 2.55
C ILE A 82 -8.24 10.19 3.60
N ASN A 83 -8.65 11.38 3.18
CA ASN A 83 -9.11 12.45 4.07
C ASN A 83 -10.56 12.79 3.74
N PHE A 84 -11.40 12.96 4.75
CA PHE A 84 -12.79 13.36 4.55
C PHE A 84 -12.92 14.86 4.78
N VAL A 85 -13.26 15.60 3.73
CA VAL A 85 -13.55 17.04 3.80
C VAL A 85 -14.96 17.23 3.24
N ASP A 86 -15.84 17.84 4.03
CA ASP A 86 -17.23 18.14 3.66
C ASP A 86 -18.02 16.93 3.11
N GLY A 87 -17.80 15.74 3.69
CA GLY A 87 -18.46 14.49 3.30
C GLY A 87 -17.90 13.84 2.03
N GLN A 88 -16.87 14.41 1.41
CA GLN A 88 -16.17 13.85 0.25
C GLN A 88 -14.84 13.23 0.65
N ALA A 89 -14.52 12.07 0.07
CA ALA A 89 -13.24 11.41 0.26
C ALA A 89 -12.19 11.97 -0.72
N ILE A 90 -11.20 12.69 -0.19
CA ILE A 90 -10.07 13.21 -0.94
C ILE A 90 -8.88 12.26 -0.78
N LEU A 91 -8.35 11.81 -1.93
CA LEU A 91 -7.13 11.01 -1.99
C LEU A 91 -5.91 11.93 -2.07
N LYS A 92 -4.95 11.71 -1.17
CA LYS A 92 -3.62 12.32 -1.22
C LYS A 92 -2.55 11.23 -1.16
N VAL A 93 -1.34 11.58 -1.61
CA VAL A 93 -0.18 10.72 -1.41
C VAL A 93 0.06 10.63 0.10
N GLY A 94 -0.01 9.42 0.63
CA GLY A 94 0.12 9.17 2.06
C GLY A 94 1.57 8.98 2.49
N GLU A 95 1.75 8.63 3.76
CA GLU A 95 3.06 8.40 4.36
C GLU A 95 3.39 6.90 4.44
N PRO A 96 4.56 6.45 3.92
CA PRO A 96 4.90 5.02 3.87
C PRO A 96 4.93 4.33 5.23
N MET A 97 5.43 5.02 6.26
CA MET A 97 5.61 4.44 7.59
C MET A 97 4.28 4.16 8.28
N GLY A 98 3.29 5.05 8.11
CA GLY A 98 1.95 4.84 8.64
C GLY A 98 1.29 3.60 8.02
N ALA A 99 1.38 3.48 6.69
CA ALA A 99 0.90 2.30 5.95
C ALA A 99 1.53 1.00 6.49
N TYR A 100 2.87 1.01 6.63
CA TYR A 100 3.64 -0.14 7.10
C TYR A 100 3.23 -0.59 8.51
N PHE A 101 3.20 0.33 9.48
CA PHE A 101 2.86 -0.02 10.86
C PHE A 101 1.42 -0.51 10.97
N SER A 102 0.46 0.18 10.36
CA SER A 102 -0.95 -0.24 10.41
C SER A 102 -1.14 -1.65 9.85
N VAL A 103 -0.46 -1.99 8.76
CA VAL A 103 -0.54 -3.32 8.15
C VAL A 103 0.11 -4.37 9.04
N ILE A 104 1.27 -4.09 9.65
CA ILE A 104 1.90 -5.03 10.58
C ILE A 104 0.99 -5.31 11.78
N PHE A 105 0.42 -4.28 12.39
CA PHE A 105 -0.52 -4.46 13.50
C PHE A 105 -1.76 -5.25 13.08
N GLY A 106 -2.38 -4.88 11.96
CA GLY A 106 -3.56 -5.57 11.43
C GLY A 106 -3.27 -7.03 11.10
N LEU A 107 -2.12 -7.33 10.50
CA LEU A 107 -1.70 -8.68 10.14
C LEU A 107 -1.43 -9.55 11.38
N LEU A 108 -0.80 -9.00 12.42
CA LEU A 108 -0.54 -9.74 13.66
C LEU A 108 -1.83 -10.16 14.37
N ILE A 109 -2.85 -9.28 14.39
CA ILE A 109 -4.16 -9.58 14.96
C ILE A 109 -4.91 -10.58 14.05
N SER A 110 -4.93 -10.33 12.75
CA SER A 110 -5.69 -11.14 11.79
C SER A 110 -5.16 -12.57 11.70
N LYS A 111 -3.83 -12.79 11.79
CA LYS A 111 -3.24 -14.14 11.79
C LYS A 111 -3.68 -15.01 12.97
N GLN A 112 -4.11 -14.42 14.10
CA GLN A 112 -4.61 -15.20 15.25
C GLN A 112 -6.03 -15.73 15.03
N ILE A 113 -6.77 -15.10 14.13
CA ILE A 113 -8.18 -15.37 13.82
C ILE A 113 -8.29 -16.20 12.53
N ALA A 114 -7.36 -16.03 11.60
CA ALA A 114 -7.32 -16.75 10.33
C ALA A 114 -7.29 -18.28 10.54
N GLY A 115 -8.09 -19.00 9.74
CA GLY A 115 -8.25 -20.45 9.83
C GLY A 115 -9.26 -20.91 10.88
N LYS A 116 -9.90 -19.98 11.60
CA LYS A 116 -10.97 -20.29 12.57
C LYS A 116 -12.36 -19.87 12.08
N THR A 117 -12.45 -19.29 10.88
CA THR A 117 -13.71 -18.80 10.33
C THR A 117 -14.24 -19.76 9.26
N LYS A 118 -15.56 -19.77 9.04
CA LYS A 118 -16.21 -20.60 8.00
C LYS A 118 -15.88 -20.15 6.56
N PHE A 119 -15.18 -19.03 6.43
CA PHE A 119 -14.87 -18.38 5.16
C PHE A 119 -13.41 -18.59 4.75
N ASP A 120 -12.61 -19.27 5.59
CA ASP A 120 -11.23 -19.70 5.30
C ASP A 120 -11.18 -21.14 4.76
#